data_AF-A0A960GM76-F1
#
_entry.id   AF-A0A960GM76-F1
#
_cell.length_a   1.000
_cell.length_b   1.000
_cell.length_c   1.000
_cell.angle_alpha   90.00
_cell.angle_beta   90.00
_cell.angle_gamma   90.00
#
_symmetry.space_group_name_H-M   'P 1'
#
loop_
_entity.id
_entity.type
_entity.pdbx_description
1 polymer ?
#
loop_
_entity_poly.entity_id
_entity_poly.type
_entity_poly.pdbx_seq_one_letter_code
_entity_poly.pdbx_strand_id
1 'polypeptide(L)'
;MALVVTPEVLRTTQHAIESALGQATAIANGYLSSHEGIGSAVWGGQAQLASVNTAAQINNDLQQTITGGTRLANGLGQAASMMEQ
;
A
#
# COMPACT_ATOMS: atom_id res chain seq x y z
N MET A 1 -15.07 29.77 -3.78
CA MET A 1 -14.49 29.37 -2.49
C MET A 1 -13.15 28.70 -2.79
N ALA A 2 -12.03 29.27 -2.34
CA ALA A 2 -10.71 28.66 -2.55
C ALA A 2 -10.43 27.67 -1.41
N LEU A 3 -9.98 26.46 -1.72
CA LEU A 3 -9.53 25.50 -0.73
C LEU A 3 -8.28 26.10 -0.05
N VAL A 4 -8.40 26.50 1.22
CA VAL A 4 -7.24 26.89 2.01
C VAL A 4 -6.60 25.60 2.51
N VAL A 5 -5.42 25.27 1.98
CA VAL A 5 -4.62 24.15 2.50
C VAL A 5 -4.05 24.59 3.84
N THR A 6 -4.52 23.98 4.93
CA THR A 6 -4.04 24.22 6.29
C THR A 6 -3.13 23.06 6.73
N PRO A 7 -2.29 23.23 7.79
CA PRO A 7 -1.49 22.15 8.34
C PRO A 7 -2.34 20.93 8.73
N GLU A 8 -3.55 21.18 9.25
CA GLU A 8 -4.50 20.14 9.65
C GLU A 8 -4.99 19.31 8.46
N VAL A 9 -5.26 19.94 7.31
CA VAL A 9 -5.63 19.22 6.07
C VAL A 9 -4.48 18.31 5.62
N LEU A 10 -3.23 18.78 5.72
CA LEU A 10 -2.06 17.98 5.37
C LEU A 10 -1.87 16.78 6.31
N ARG A 11 -2.01 16.97 7.63
CA ARG A 11 -1.94 15.87 8.61
C ARG A 11 -3.06 14.86 8.45
N THR A 12 -4.29 15.33 8.25
CA THR A 12 -5.44 14.45 7.99
C THR A 12 -5.20 13.60 6.74
N THR A 13 -4.64 14.22 5.69
CA THR A 13 -4.30 13.50 4.45
C THR A 13 -3.16 12.51 4.66
N GLN A 14 -2.13 12.88 5.43
CA GLN A 14 -1.04 11.97 5.82
C GLN A 14 -1.60 10.72 6.50
N HIS A 15 -2.43 10.88 7.54
CA HIS A 15 -3.02 9.76 8.27
C HIS A 15 -3.93 8.89 7.40
N ALA A 16 -4.67 9.50 6.48
CA ALA A 16 -5.49 8.74 5.53
C ALA A 16 -4.62 7.85 4.61
N ILE A 17 -3.49 8.37 4.13
CA ILE A 17 -2.53 7.59 3.33
C ILE A 17 -1.93 6.45 4.16
N GLU A 18 -1.47 6.73 5.38
CA GLU A 18 -0.91 5.72 6.28
C GLU A 18 -1.92 4.59 6.58
N SER A 19 -3.17 4.95 6.85
CA SER A 19 -4.25 3.97 7.07
C SER A 19 -4.52 3.12 5.84
N ALA A 20 -4.61 3.74 4.65
CA ALA A 20 -4.83 3.03 3.40
C ALA A 20 -3.69 2.07 3.06
N LEU A 21 -2.43 2.48 3.31
CA LEU A 21 -1.27 1.61 3.15
C LEU A 21 -1.31 0.41 4.10
N GLY A 22 -1.71 0.63 5.35
CA GLY A 22 -1.91 -0.45 6.32
C GLY A 22 -2.96 -1.46 5.84
N GLN A 23 -4.11 -0.97 5.34
CA GLN A 23 -5.17 -1.82 4.79
C GLN A 23 -4.72 -2.60 3.55
N ALA A 24 -4.06 -1.93 2.60
CA ALA A 24 -3.55 -2.58 1.39
C ALA A 24 -2.54 -3.69 1.73
N THR A 25 -1.65 -3.43 2.69
CA THR A 25 -0.67 -4.40 3.19
C THR A 25 -1.36 -5.62 3.82
N ALA A 26 -2.38 -5.41 4.65
CA ALA A 26 -3.11 -6.50 5.28
C ALA A 26 -3.83 -7.38 4.24
N ILE A 27 -4.49 -6.78 3.25
CA ILE A 27 -5.19 -7.52 2.18
C ILE A 27 -4.21 -8.35 1.36
N ALA A 28 -3.12 -7.74 0.89
CA ALA A 28 -2.15 -8.43 0.05
C ALA A 28 -1.44 -9.55 0.81
N ASN A 29 -1.03 -9.32 2.07
CA ASN A 29 -0.41 -10.35 2.89
C ASN A 29 -1.38 -11.51 3.20
N GLY A 30 -2.68 -11.22 3.39
CA GLY A 30 -3.69 -12.26 3.55
C GLY A 30 -3.80 -13.17 2.32
N TYR A 31 -3.78 -12.59 1.11
CA TYR A 31 -3.75 -13.35 -0.13
C TYR A 31 -2.45 -14.15 -0.29
N LEU A 32 -1.29 -13.54 -0.08
CA LEU A 32 0.02 -14.19 -0.23
C LEU A 32 0.20 -15.35 0.74
N SER A 33 -0.18 -15.18 2.01
CA SER A 33 -0.12 -16.25 3.01
C SER A 33 -1.05 -17.42 2.66
N SER A 34 -2.24 -17.12 2.12
CA SER A 34 -3.15 -18.16 1.62
C SER A 34 -2.58 -18.88 0.41
N HIS A 35 -1.86 -18.17 -0.47
CA HIS A 35 -1.21 -18.72 -1.66
C HIS A 35 -0.07 -19.68 -1.30
N GLU A 36 0.79 -19.28 -0.35
CA GLU A 36 1.85 -20.14 0.19
C GLU A 36 1.30 -21.44 0.80
N GLY A 37 0.13 -21.38 1.44
CA GLY A 37 -0.55 -22.53 2.03
C GLY A 37 -1.19 -23.51 1.03
N ILE A 38 -1.42 -23.09 -0.22
CA ILE A 38 -2.13 -23.87 -1.26
C ILE A 38 -1.15 -24.38 -2.36
N GLY A 39 0.10 -23.91 -2.36
CA GLY A 39 1.12 -24.17 -3.39
C GLY A 39 1.44 -25.64 -3.68
N SER A 40 1.42 -25.99 -4.97
CA SER A 40 1.60 -27.31 -5.63
C SER A 40 0.49 -28.36 -5.46
N ALA A 41 -0.34 -28.27 -4.41
CA ALA A 41 -1.28 -29.34 -4.09
C ALA A 41 -2.60 -29.28 -4.88
N VAL A 42 -3.00 -28.10 -5.39
CA VAL A 42 -4.36 -27.89 -5.94
C VAL A 42 -4.38 -27.55 -7.43
N TRP A 43 -3.35 -26.89 -7.97
CA TRP A 43 -3.30 -26.42 -9.37
C TRP A 43 -2.05 -26.97 -10.03
N GLY A 44 -2.17 -27.55 -11.23
CA GLY A 44 -1.05 -28.07 -12.02
C GLY A 44 -0.86 -27.33 -13.35
N GLY A 45 0.32 -27.46 -13.94
CA GLY A 45 0.62 -26.93 -15.27
C GLY A 45 0.55 -25.40 -15.38
N GLN A 46 -0.03 -24.89 -16.47
CA GLN A 46 -0.09 -23.45 -16.75
C GLN A 46 -0.86 -22.65 -15.70
N ALA A 47 -1.86 -23.26 -15.06
CA ALA A 47 -2.69 -22.60 -14.06
C ALA A 47 -1.89 -22.31 -12.77
N GLN A 48 -1.00 -23.23 -12.38
CA GLN A 48 -0.06 -23.01 -11.28
C GLN A 48 0.91 -21.87 -11.58
N LEU A 49 1.49 -21.87 -12.79
CA LEU A 49 2.43 -20.82 -13.22
C LEU A 49 1.78 -19.45 -13.24
N ALA A 50 0.56 -19.34 -13.79
CA ALA A 50 -0.20 -18.10 -13.79
C ALA A 50 -0.45 -17.60 -12.36
N SER A 51 -0.88 -18.49 -11.47
CA SER A 51 -1.15 -18.17 -10.07
C SER A 51 0.09 -17.66 -9.32
N VAL A 52 1.24 -18.33 -9.45
CA VAL A 52 2.52 -17.90 -8.85
C VAL A 52 2.97 -16.56 -9.41
N ASN A 53 2.87 -16.36 -10.73
CA ASN A 53 3.23 -15.09 -11.36
C ASN A 53 2.35 -13.94 -10.85
N THR A 54 1.04 -14.15 -10.70
CA THR A 54 0.14 -13.14 -10.13
C THR A 54 0.49 -12.82 -8.69
N ALA A 55 0.82 -13.80 -7.85
CA ALA A 55 1.27 -13.55 -6.48
C ALA A 55 2.56 -12.71 -6.44
N ALA A 56 3.53 -13.01 -7.31
CA ALA A 56 4.76 -12.22 -7.41
C ALA A 56 4.51 -10.77 -7.87
N GLN A 57 3.55 -10.55 -8.78
CA GLN A 57 3.14 -9.22 -9.23
C GLN A 57 2.48 -8.44 -8.09
N ILE A 58 1.51 -9.05 -7.37
CA ILE A 58 0.85 -8.43 -6.21
C ILE A 58 1.89 -7.96 -5.18
N ASN A 59 2.88 -8.79 -4.87
CA ASN A 59 3.94 -8.42 -3.93
C ASN A 59 4.78 -7.24 -4.43
N ASN A 60 5.15 -7.20 -5.72
CA ASN A 60 5.90 -6.08 -6.30
C ASN A 60 5.08 -4.78 -6.26
N ASP A 61 3.84 -4.82 -6.71
CA ASP A 61 2.97 -3.65 -6.78
C ASP A 61 2.67 -3.10 -5.38
N LEU A 62 2.50 -3.98 -4.40
CA LEU A 62 2.36 -3.59 -2.99
C LEU A 62 3.61 -2.86 -2.49
N GLN A 63 4.81 -3.38 -2.75
CA GLN A 63 6.06 -2.74 -2.31
C GLN A 63 6.25 -1.35 -2.94
N GLN A 64 5.91 -1.20 -4.21
CA GLN A 64 5.94 0.09 -4.89
C GLN A 64 4.92 1.06 -4.29
N THR A 65 3.71 0.58 -4.01
CA THR A 65 2.63 1.36 -3.38
C THR A 65 3.02 1.84 -1.99
N ILE A 66 3.55 0.96 -1.14
CA ILE A 66 4.05 1.31 0.20
C ILE A 66 5.17 2.34 0.09
N THR A 67 6.15 2.11 -0.79
CA THR A 67 7.27 3.04 -0.97
C THR A 67 6.81 4.43 -1.45
N GLY A 68 5.86 4.46 -2.39
CA GLY A 68 5.27 5.70 -2.88
C GLY A 68 4.47 6.42 -1.79
N GLY A 69 3.52 5.73 -1.16
CA GLY A 69 2.64 6.30 -0.16
C GLY A 69 3.37 6.77 1.09
N THR A 70 4.38 6.04 1.57
CA THR A 70 5.21 6.48 2.71
C THR A 70 5.97 7.77 2.39
N ARG A 71 6.51 7.89 1.16
CA ARG A 71 7.15 9.15 0.73
C ARG A 71 6.15 10.31 0.71
N LEU A 72 4.93 10.09 0.23
CA LEU A 72 3.88 11.10 0.20
C LEU A 72 3.46 11.51 1.62
N ALA A 73 3.17 10.55 2.49
CA ALA A 73 2.80 10.77 3.89
C ALA A 73 3.86 11.60 4.63
N ASN A 74 5.14 11.24 4.47
CA ASN A 74 6.26 11.98 5.06
C ASN A 74 6.34 13.42 4.52
N GLY A 75 6.17 13.61 3.21
CA GLY A 75 6.18 14.95 2.60
C GLY A 75 5.05 15.83 3.12
N LEU A 76 3.85 15.28 3.30
CA LEU A 76 2.71 15.99 3.88
C LEU A 76 2.97 16.39 5.34
N GLY A 77 3.52 15.47 6.15
CA GLY A 77 3.86 15.76 7.54
C GLY A 77 4.93 16.83 7.71
N GLN A 78 5.95 16.81 6.84
CA GLN A 78 6.99 17.85 6.82
C GLN A 78 6.41 19.21 6.41
N ALA A 79 5.60 19.26 5.35
CA ALA A 79 4.95 20.49 4.91
C ALA A 79 4.03 21.08 6.00
N ALA A 80 3.24 20.25 6.69
CA ALA A 80 2.43 20.67 7.83
C ALA A 80 3.28 21.31 8.92
N SER A 81 4.39 20.66 9.29
CA SER A 81 5.30 21.13 10.34
C SER A 81 6.01 22.43 9.97
N MET A 82 6.24 22.69 8.68
CA MET A 82 6.82 23.96 8.20
C MET A 82 5.82 25.11 8.25
N MET A 83 4.52 24.83 8.10
CA MET A 83 3.46 25.85 8.13
C MET A 83 3.07 26.27 9.55
N GLU A 84 3.45 25.50 10.57
CA GLU A 84 3.17 25.77 11.99
C GLU A 84 4.27 26.58 12.69
N GLN A 85 5.40 26.80 12.02
CA GLN A 85 6.52 27.63 12.48
C GLN A 85 6.24 29.11 12.20
#